data_AF-A0A368GJ46-F1
#
_entry.id   AF-A0A368GJ46-F1
#
_cell.length_a   1.000
_cell.length_b   1.000
_cell.length_c   1.000
_cell.angle_alpha   90.00
_cell.angle_beta   90.00
_cell.angle_gamma   90.00
#
_symmetry.space_group_name_H-M   'P 1'
#
loop_
_entity.id
_entity.type
_entity.pdbx_description
1 polymer ?
#
loop_
_entity_poly.entity_id
_entity_poly.type
_entity_poly.pdbx_seq_one_letter_code
_entity_poly.pdbx_strand_id
1 'polypeptide(L)'
;MSDLLPFPTSEPVRNHINKLCSIEPAKEQRRANPEVNFCAEISNQALILLEDKYISISSKTLSELGLHAPSRTGAELVQSEVLRERNYNAEELGRFVQANEPLLVPDQRLAYEAIMDMIRNGYGALFFLDAPGGTGKTFLINLLLAEIRRQNEIAVAVASSGIAATLLDGGRTAHSALKLPLDLARSENPVCNISKGSGKAQLLKTCKVIV
;
A
#
# COMPACT_ATOMS: atom_id res chain seq x y z
N MET A 1 41.89 9.45 10.88
CA MET A 1 42.35 8.28 10.12
C MET A 1 41.19 7.28 10.17
N SER A 2 40.35 7.33 9.15
CA SER A 2 39.07 6.65 9.06
C SER A 2 39.19 5.55 8.02
N ASP A 3 39.38 4.31 8.46
CA ASP A 3 39.33 3.13 7.60
C ASP A 3 37.95 2.48 7.76
N LEU A 4 37.04 2.80 6.84
CA LEU A 4 35.85 1.98 6.59
C LEU A 4 36.23 0.91 5.57
N LEU A 5 36.18 -0.35 6.00
CA LEU A 5 36.23 -1.51 5.11
C LEU A 5 35.01 -1.52 4.17
N PRO A 6 35.17 -1.97 2.91
CA PRO A 6 34.08 -2.03 1.94
C PRO A 6 33.09 -3.16 2.27
N PHE A 7 31.80 -2.85 2.23
CA PHE A 7 30.74 -3.86 2.32
C PHE A 7 30.80 -4.82 1.12
N PRO A 8 30.70 -6.15 1.32
CA PRO A 8 30.63 -7.10 0.23
C PRO A 8 29.27 -6.97 -0.47
N THR A 9 29.29 -6.64 -1.76
CA THR A 9 28.07 -6.65 -2.58
C THR A 9 27.69 -8.10 -2.83
N SER A 10 26.56 -8.54 -2.25
CA SER A 10 26.03 -9.87 -2.50
C SER A 10 25.62 -10.00 -3.97
N GLU A 11 26.24 -10.93 -4.70
CA GLU A 11 25.88 -11.36 -6.06
C GLU A 11 24.37 -11.47 -6.38
N PRO A 12 23.46 -11.86 -5.46
CA PRO A 12 22.01 -11.89 -5.76
C PRO A 12 21.41 -10.54 -6.18
N VAL A 13 21.93 -9.40 -5.69
CA VAL A 13 21.44 -8.06 -6.08
C VAL A 13 21.86 -7.72 -7.50
N ARG A 14 23.08 -8.12 -7.90
CA ARG A 14 23.59 -7.92 -9.26
C ARG A 14 22.80 -8.74 -10.27
N ASN A 15 22.39 -9.96 -9.92
CA ASN A 15 21.50 -10.77 -10.74
C ASN A 15 20.07 -10.22 -10.83
N HIS A 16 19.56 -9.56 -9.79
CA HIS A 16 18.26 -8.88 -9.84
C HIS A 16 18.30 -7.62 -10.72
N ILE A 17 19.40 -6.85 -10.67
CA ILE A 17 19.65 -5.70 -11.56
C ILE A 17 19.83 -6.15 -13.02
N ASN A 18 20.50 -7.27 -13.25
CA ASN A 18 20.62 -7.83 -14.61
C ASN A 18 19.26 -8.34 -15.14
N LYS A 19 18.38 -8.85 -14.26
CA LYS A 19 16.98 -9.15 -14.61
C LYS A 19 16.12 -7.90 -14.85
N LEU A 20 16.45 -6.77 -14.22
CA LEU A 20 15.84 -5.46 -14.51
C LEU A 20 16.27 -4.90 -15.87
N CYS A 21 17.36 -5.41 -16.46
CA CYS A 21 17.85 -5.02 -17.78
C CYS A 21 17.13 -5.72 -18.94
N SER A 22 16.16 -6.59 -18.65
CA SER A 22 15.20 -7.15 -19.62
C SER A 22 14.15 -6.11 -20.04
N ILE A 23 14.62 -4.96 -20.51
CA ILE A 23 13.89 -4.08 -21.43
C ILE A 23 14.10 -4.62 -22.87
N GLU A 24 14.08 -5.95 -23.02
CA GLU A 24 14.23 -6.63 -24.30
C GLU A 24 13.12 -6.25 -25.29
N PRO A 25 11.83 -6.05 -24.92
CA PRO A 25 10.85 -5.67 -25.94
C PRO A 25 11.12 -4.29 -26.55
N ALA A 26 11.71 -3.33 -25.81
CA ALA A 26 12.02 -2.00 -26.37
C ALA A 26 13.37 -1.96 -27.10
N LYS A 27 14.33 -2.82 -26.73
CA LYS A 27 15.62 -2.93 -27.43
C LYS A 27 15.50 -3.75 -28.73
N GLU A 28 14.64 -4.77 -28.77
CA GLU A 28 14.36 -5.56 -29.97
C GLU A 28 13.56 -4.73 -31.01
N GLN A 29 12.60 -3.91 -30.55
CA GLN A 29 11.88 -2.97 -31.42
C GLN A 29 12.81 -1.96 -32.11
N ARG A 30 13.91 -1.59 -31.44
CA ARG A 30 14.95 -0.69 -31.98
C ARG A 30 15.75 -1.30 -33.14
N ARG A 31 15.87 -2.63 -33.20
CA ARG A 31 16.53 -3.33 -34.32
C ARG A 31 15.61 -3.48 -35.54
N ALA A 32 14.29 -3.43 -35.33
CA ALA A 32 13.31 -3.66 -36.39
C ALA A 32 12.73 -2.36 -37.00
N ASN A 33 12.76 -1.21 -36.31
CA ASN A 33 12.13 0.01 -36.84
C ASN A 33 12.86 1.30 -36.38
N PRO A 34 13.67 1.95 -37.23
CA PRO A 34 14.41 3.18 -36.90
C PRO A 34 13.53 4.41 -36.63
N GLU A 35 12.23 4.35 -36.94
CA GLU A 35 11.27 5.46 -36.80
C GLU A 35 10.27 5.27 -35.64
N VAL A 36 10.69 4.73 -34.50
CA VAL A 36 9.86 4.86 -33.29
C VAL A 36 9.94 6.30 -32.81
N ASN A 37 9.00 7.13 -33.27
CA ASN A 37 8.87 8.51 -32.83
C ASN A 37 8.42 8.50 -31.36
N PHE A 38 9.31 8.89 -30.43
CA PHE A 38 9.00 8.97 -29.00
C PHE A 38 8.01 10.13 -28.77
N CYS A 39 6.72 9.85 -28.94
CA CYS A 39 5.65 10.78 -28.65
C CYS A 39 5.43 10.87 -27.12
N ALA A 40 4.89 11.99 -26.66
CA ALA A 40 4.52 12.22 -25.26
C ALA A 40 3.66 11.08 -24.69
N GLU A 41 2.83 10.43 -25.52
CA GLU A 41 2.02 9.28 -25.14
C GLU A 41 2.84 8.05 -24.77
N ILE A 42 3.88 7.70 -25.53
CA ILE A 42 4.75 6.55 -25.25
C ILE A 42 5.56 6.80 -23.96
N SER A 43 6.04 8.03 -23.79
CA SER A 43 6.72 8.46 -22.55
C SER A 43 5.80 8.39 -21.35
N ASN A 44 4.54 8.81 -21.50
CA ASN A 44 3.54 8.73 -20.45
C ASN A 44 3.21 7.28 -20.07
N GLN A 45 3.05 6.39 -21.06
CA GLN A 45 2.83 4.95 -20.81
C GLN A 45 4.01 4.31 -20.09
N ALA A 46 5.25 4.67 -20.45
CA ALA A 46 6.44 4.21 -19.74
C ALA A 46 6.46 4.70 -18.27
N LEU A 47 6.07 5.95 -18.02
CA LEU A 47 5.95 6.49 -16.66
C LEU A 47 4.85 5.78 -15.86
N ILE A 48 3.72 5.44 -16.48
CA ILE A 48 2.64 4.67 -15.82
C ILE A 48 3.17 3.30 -15.38
N LEU A 49 3.80 2.55 -16.29
CA LEU A 49 4.34 1.22 -15.99
C LEU A 49 5.44 1.26 -14.92
N LEU A 50 6.29 2.28 -14.97
CA LEU A 50 7.36 2.48 -13.99
C LEU A 50 6.78 2.84 -12.62
N GLU A 51 5.78 3.71 -12.58
CA GLU A 51 5.09 4.08 -11.34
C GLU A 51 4.35 2.88 -10.73
N ASP A 52 3.61 2.09 -11.50
CA ASP A 52 2.91 0.90 -10.99
C ASP A 52 3.87 -0.11 -10.39
N LYS A 53 5.01 -0.33 -11.07
CA LYS A 53 6.07 -1.21 -10.57
C LYS A 53 6.78 -0.67 -9.33
N TYR A 54 6.89 0.66 -9.20
CA TYR A 54 7.55 1.26 -8.05
C TYR A 54 6.61 1.36 -6.84
N ILE A 55 5.32 1.61 -7.08
CA ILE A 55 4.26 1.56 -6.07
C ILE A 55 4.19 0.16 -5.45
N SER A 56 4.31 -0.90 -6.25
CA SER A 56 4.28 -2.27 -5.73
C SER A 56 5.46 -2.61 -4.81
N ILE A 57 6.59 -1.90 -4.93
CA ILE A 57 7.81 -2.14 -4.15
C ILE A 57 7.90 -1.22 -2.93
N SER A 58 7.67 0.08 -3.13
CA SER A 58 8.00 1.12 -2.14
C SER A 58 6.78 1.82 -1.57
N SER A 59 5.60 1.55 -2.13
CA SER A 59 4.37 2.25 -1.73
C SER A 59 4.44 3.78 -1.93
N LYS A 60 5.35 4.28 -2.77
CA LYS A 60 5.46 5.70 -3.12
C LYS A 60 5.18 5.92 -4.60
N THR A 61 4.56 7.05 -4.92
CA THR A 61 4.37 7.52 -6.29
C THR A 61 5.65 8.16 -6.82
N LEU A 62 5.79 8.34 -8.13
CA LEU A 62 6.93 9.04 -8.72
C LEU A 62 6.97 10.50 -8.27
N SER A 63 5.80 11.13 -8.11
CA SER A 63 5.70 12.49 -7.58
C SER A 63 6.28 12.65 -6.18
N GLU A 64 6.09 11.64 -5.31
CA GLU A 64 6.61 11.63 -3.95
C GLU A 64 8.13 11.41 -3.87
N LEU A 65 8.75 11.00 -4.99
CA LEU A 65 10.21 10.91 -5.15
C LEU A 65 10.80 12.14 -5.85
N GLY A 66 9.98 13.15 -6.18
CA GLY A 66 10.41 14.31 -6.95
C GLY A 66 10.60 14.02 -8.45
N LEU A 67 10.02 12.94 -8.97
CA LEU A 67 10.05 12.58 -10.38
C LEU A 67 8.77 13.05 -11.09
N HIS A 68 8.83 13.15 -12.43
CA HIS A 68 7.66 13.48 -13.24
C HIS A 68 6.57 12.40 -13.08
N ALA A 69 5.42 12.82 -12.56
CA ALA A 69 4.25 11.96 -12.44
C ALA A 69 3.67 11.64 -13.83
N PRO A 70 3.19 10.42 -14.06
CA PRO A 70 2.43 10.13 -15.26
C PRO A 70 1.11 10.91 -15.28
N SER A 71 0.73 11.37 -16.46
CA SER A 71 -0.62 11.86 -16.75
C SER A 71 -1.56 10.66 -16.85
N ARG A 72 -2.32 10.42 -15.77
CA ARG A 72 -3.29 9.34 -15.70
C ARG A 72 -4.71 9.88 -15.88
N THR A 73 -5.54 9.16 -16.62
CA THR A 73 -6.98 9.43 -16.61
C THR A 73 -7.55 9.12 -15.22
N GLY A 74 -8.72 9.69 -14.88
CA GLY A 74 -9.32 9.49 -13.56
C GLY A 74 -9.55 8.00 -13.20
N ALA A 75 -9.82 7.16 -14.20
CA ALA A 75 -9.97 5.71 -14.02
C ALA A 75 -8.63 5.00 -13.70
N GLU A 76 -7.53 5.42 -14.34
CA GLU A 76 -6.20 4.85 -14.12
C GLU A 76 -5.63 5.20 -12.73
N LEU A 77 -5.90 6.40 -12.22
CA LEU A 77 -5.54 6.79 -10.85
C LEU A 77 -6.24 5.89 -9.82
N VAL A 78 -7.53 5.63 -10.00
CA VAL A 78 -8.30 4.71 -9.14
C VAL A 78 -7.69 3.31 -9.22
N GLN A 79 -7.42 2.82 -10.43
CA GLN A 79 -6.82 1.50 -10.62
C GLN A 79 -5.49 1.37 -9.90
N SER A 80 -4.60 2.37 -9.93
CA SER A 80 -3.31 2.28 -9.25
C SER A 80 -3.38 2.27 -7.72
N GLU A 81 -4.27 3.06 -7.12
CA GLU A 81 -4.48 3.07 -5.67
C GLU A 81 -5.11 1.75 -5.22
N VAL A 82 -6.07 1.23 -5.99
CA VAL A 82 -6.70 -0.07 -5.72
C VAL A 82 -5.73 -1.23 -5.93
N LEU A 83 -4.92 -1.21 -7.00
CA LEU A 83 -3.89 -2.21 -7.26
C LEU A 83 -2.89 -2.25 -6.11
N ARG A 84 -2.49 -1.08 -5.58
CA ARG A 84 -1.62 -0.99 -4.42
C ARG A 84 -2.22 -1.67 -3.18
N GLU A 85 -3.47 -1.38 -2.84
CA GLU A 85 -4.12 -1.98 -1.66
C GLU A 85 -4.51 -3.45 -1.87
N ARG A 86 -4.41 -3.96 -3.10
CA ARG A 86 -4.62 -5.38 -3.44
C ARG A 86 -3.32 -6.13 -3.72
N ASN A 87 -2.16 -5.48 -3.65
CA ASN A 87 -0.87 -6.08 -3.94
C ASN A 87 -0.37 -6.95 -2.78
N TYR A 88 -1.18 -7.94 -2.38
CA TYR A 88 -0.86 -8.91 -1.35
C TYR A 88 -0.97 -10.32 -1.93
N ASN A 89 -0.14 -11.24 -1.43
CA ASN A 89 -0.25 -12.65 -1.78
C ASN A 89 -1.39 -13.29 -0.97
N ALA A 90 -2.53 -13.53 -1.61
CA ALA A 90 -3.70 -14.12 -0.96
C ALA A 90 -3.44 -15.50 -0.33
N GLU A 91 -2.55 -16.31 -0.92
CA GLU A 91 -2.19 -17.62 -0.39
C GLU A 91 -1.35 -17.49 0.89
N GLU A 92 -0.39 -16.56 0.90
CA GLU A 92 0.42 -16.28 2.08
C GLU A 92 -0.43 -15.71 3.22
N LEU A 93 -1.31 -14.75 2.91
CA LEU A 93 -2.27 -14.23 3.88
C LEU A 93 -3.22 -15.32 4.38
N GLY A 94 -3.68 -16.22 3.51
CA GLY A 94 -4.50 -17.37 3.89
C GLY A 94 -3.78 -18.28 4.89
N ARG A 95 -2.51 -18.61 4.64
CA ARG A 95 -1.68 -19.38 5.58
C ARG A 95 -1.47 -18.63 6.89
N PHE A 96 -1.23 -17.32 6.84
CA PHE A 96 -1.10 -16.49 8.03
C PHE A 96 -2.38 -16.53 8.87
N VAL A 97 -3.55 -16.32 8.28
CA VAL A 97 -4.84 -16.38 9.00
C VAL A 97 -5.04 -17.76 9.61
N GLN A 98 -4.89 -18.83 8.83
CA GLN A 98 -5.11 -20.20 9.28
C GLN A 98 -4.22 -20.58 10.48
N ALA A 99 -2.98 -20.09 10.50
CA ALA A 99 -2.05 -20.34 11.59
C ALA A 99 -2.33 -19.50 12.85
N ASN A 100 -2.85 -18.28 12.69
CA ASN A 100 -2.93 -17.30 13.77
C ASN A 100 -4.33 -17.14 14.38
N GLU A 101 -5.40 -17.37 13.62
CA GLU A 101 -6.78 -17.33 14.13
C GLU A 101 -7.02 -18.29 15.32
N PRO A 102 -6.48 -19.54 15.32
CA PRO A 102 -6.62 -20.42 16.48
C PRO A 102 -5.91 -19.91 17.75
N LEU A 103 -4.93 -19.01 17.61
CA LEU A 103 -4.14 -18.47 18.72
C LEU A 103 -4.85 -17.33 19.46
N LEU A 104 -5.99 -16.85 18.96
CA LEU A 104 -6.77 -15.80 19.61
C LEU A 104 -7.25 -16.28 20.99
N VAL A 105 -6.86 -15.53 22.02
CA VAL A 105 -7.41 -15.69 23.38
C VAL A 105 -8.88 -15.24 23.41
N PRO A 106 -9.68 -15.66 24.41
CA PRO A 106 -11.12 -15.45 24.41
C PRO A 106 -11.57 -14.00 24.12
N ASP A 107 -10.97 -13.00 24.77
CA ASP A 107 -11.35 -11.59 24.57
C ASP A 107 -10.99 -11.07 23.16
N GLN A 108 -9.84 -11.49 22.62
CA GLN A 108 -9.45 -11.13 21.25
C GLN A 108 -10.37 -11.80 20.24
N ARG A 109 -10.78 -13.05 20.50
CA ARG A 109 -11.73 -13.79 19.64
C ARG A 109 -13.09 -13.13 19.62
N LEU A 110 -13.61 -12.71 20.78
CA LEU A 110 -14.86 -11.96 20.88
C LEU A 110 -14.81 -10.68 20.03
N ALA A 111 -13.72 -9.92 20.14
CA ALA A 111 -13.54 -8.72 19.32
C ALA A 111 -13.42 -9.04 17.83
N TYR A 112 -12.64 -10.06 17.47
CA TYR A 112 -12.46 -10.51 16.08
C TYR A 112 -13.79 -10.90 15.44
N GLU A 113 -14.56 -11.78 16.10
CA GLU A 113 -15.85 -12.26 15.61
C GLU A 113 -16.86 -11.12 15.46
N ALA A 114 -16.97 -10.25 16.47
CA ALA A 114 -17.88 -9.10 16.40
C ALA A 114 -17.56 -8.16 15.23
N ILE A 115 -16.28 -7.86 14.98
CA ILE A 115 -15.85 -7.00 13.88
C ILE A 115 -16.09 -7.70 12.54
N MET A 116 -15.67 -8.97 12.41
CA MET A 116 -15.83 -9.73 11.17
C MET A 116 -17.29 -9.95 10.81
N ASP A 117 -18.18 -10.12 11.78
CA ASP A 117 -19.62 -10.21 11.55
C ASP A 117 -20.19 -8.91 10.98
N MET A 118 -19.80 -7.74 11.50
CA MET A 118 -20.23 -6.46 10.92
C MET A 118 -19.75 -6.30 9.47
N ILE A 119 -18.50 -6.67 9.21
CA ILE A 119 -17.90 -6.59 7.86
C ILE A 119 -18.60 -7.54 6.88
N ARG A 120 -18.80 -8.82 7.27
CA ARG A 120 -19.44 -9.85 6.44
C ARG A 120 -20.90 -9.50 6.11
N ASN A 121 -21.61 -8.91 7.06
CA ASN A 121 -22.99 -8.47 6.85
C ASN A 121 -23.11 -7.11 6.14
N GLY A 122 -21.99 -6.42 5.90
CA GLY A 122 -21.98 -5.11 5.25
C GLY A 122 -22.54 -3.97 6.11
N TYR A 123 -22.53 -4.13 7.44
CA TYR A 123 -22.97 -3.10 8.37
C TYR A 123 -21.82 -2.16 8.74
N GLY A 124 -22.11 -0.86 8.78
CA GLY A 124 -21.17 0.14 9.28
C GLY A 124 -21.15 0.17 10.81
N ALA A 125 -19.96 0.19 11.41
CA ALA A 125 -19.77 0.34 12.84
C ALA A 125 -18.45 1.03 13.16
N LEU A 126 -18.37 1.62 14.36
CA LEU A 126 -17.14 2.14 14.94
C LEU A 126 -16.81 1.31 16.18
N PHE A 127 -15.60 0.75 16.20
CA PHE A 127 -15.10 -0.05 17.32
C PHE A 127 -13.92 0.67 17.98
N PHE A 128 -13.85 0.62 19.30
CA PHE A 128 -12.69 1.04 20.06
C PHE A 128 -12.11 -0.16 20.80
N LEU A 129 -10.92 -0.59 20.40
CA LEU A 129 -10.22 -1.69 21.05
C LEU A 129 -9.36 -1.15 22.20
N ASP A 130 -9.95 -1.05 23.38
CA ASP A 130 -9.22 -0.68 24.59
C ASP A 130 -8.57 -1.92 25.22
N ALA A 131 -7.25 -1.91 25.33
CA ALA A 131 -6.55 -2.95 26.05
C ALA A 131 -5.19 -2.44 26.58
N PRO A 132 -4.68 -2.98 27.70
CA PRO A 132 -3.34 -2.67 28.19
C PRO A 132 -2.21 -2.95 27.19
N GLY A 133 -1.02 -2.44 27.47
CA GLY A 133 0.19 -2.80 26.73
C GLY A 133 0.44 -4.33 26.79
N GLY A 134 0.90 -4.92 25.68
CA GLY A 134 1.26 -6.34 25.64
C GLY A 134 0.10 -7.33 25.39
N THR A 135 -1.15 -6.87 25.28
CA THR A 135 -2.32 -7.75 25.07
C THR A 135 -2.58 -8.15 23.62
N GLY A 136 -1.61 -7.95 22.72
CA GLY A 136 -1.73 -8.40 21.33
C GLY A 136 -2.70 -7.60 20.45
N LYS A 137 -3.01 -6.32 20.76
CA LYS A 137 -3.86 -5.47 19.88
C LYS A 137 -3.36 -5.43 18.44
N THR A 138 -2.06 -5.21 18.24
CA THR A 138 -1.43 -5.20 16.93
C THR A 138 -1.59 -6.53 16.20
N PHE A 139 -1.47 -7.64 16.94
CA PHE A 139 -1.66 -8.98 16.39
C PHE A 139 -3.11 -9.17 15.88
N LEU A 140 -4.10 -8.79 16.70
CA LEU A 140 -5.50 -8.84 16.32
C LEU A 140 -5.81 -7.95 15.10
N ILE A 141 -5.27 -6.73 15.07
CA ILE A 141 -5.46 -5.81 13.93
C ILE A 141 -4.84 -6.39 12.65
N ASN A 142 -3.62 -6.93 12.71
CA ASN A 142 -2.99 -7.57 11.55
C ASN A 142 -3.75 -8.81 11.07
N LEU A 143 -4.33 -9.58 11.98
CA LEU A 143 -5.17 -10.72 11.62
C LEU A 143 -6.45 -10.27 10.88
N LEU A 144 -7.13 -9.22 11.36
CA LEU A 144 -8.28 -8.62 10.68
C LEU A 144 -7.90 -8.10 9.27
N LEU A 145 -6.78 -7.40 9.15
CA LEU A 145 -6.27 -6.91 7.87
C LEU A 145 -6.00 -8.07 6.90
N ALA A 146 -5.32 -9.12 7.36
CA ALA A 146 -5.00 -10.29 6.55
C ALA A 146 -6.25 -11.04 6.08
N GLU A 147 -7.23 -11.21 6.97
CA GLU A 147 -8.50 -11.88 6.71
C GLU A 147 -9.31 -11.21 5.58
N ILE A 148 -9.31 -9.88 5.56
CA ILE A 148 -10.02 -9.10 4.52
C ILE A 148 -9.21 -9.10 3.22
N ARG A 149 -7.90 -8.85 3.31
CA ARG A 149 -7.02 -8.76 2.13
C ARG A 149 -6.87 -10.08 1.39
N ARG A 150 -6.90 -11.24 2.08
CA ARG A 150 -6.86 -12.56 1.39
C ARG A 150 -8.09 -12.80 0.52
N GLN A 151 -9.18 -12.08 0.75
CA GLN A 151 -10.40 -12.12 -0.06
C GLN A 151 -10.36 -11.10 -1.21
N ASN A 152 -9.20 -10.47 -1.47
CA ASN A 152 -9.00 -9.42 -2.45
C ASN A 152 -9.85 -8.16 -2.18
N GLU A 153 -10.25 -7.97 -0.93
CA GLU A 153 -10.96 -6.79 -0.45
C GLU A 153 -9.97 -5.73 0.07
N ILE A 154 -10.42 -4.48 0.13
CA ILE A 154 -9.56 -3.35 0.51
C ILE A 154 -9.67 -3.12 2.03
N ALA A 155 -8.53 -3.24 2.71
CA ALA A 155 -8.37 -2.93 4.12
C ALA A 155 -7.22 -1.94 4.32
N VAL A 156 -7.54 -0.74 4.81
CA VAL A 156 -6.58 0.36 4.93
C VAL A 156 -6.04 0.41 6.36
N ALA A 157 -4.72 0.26 6.50
CA ALA A 157 -4.03 0.34 7.78
C ALA A 157 -3.44 1.73 8.01
N VAL A 158 -3.90 2.42 9.05
CA VAL A 158 -3.49 3.77 9.41
C VAL A 158 -2.94 3.79 10.83
N ALA A 159 -1.86 4.54 11.04
CA ALA A 159 -1.28 4.74 12.36
C ALA A 159 -0.94 6.21 12.59
N SER A 160 -0.88 6.65 13.84
CA SER A 160 -0.49 8.03 14.17
C SER A 160 1.00 8.30 13.92
N SER A 161 1.87 7.31 14.17
CA SER A 161 3.32 7.42 14.04
C SER A 161 3.88 6.46 12.98
N GLY A 162 5.06 6.80 12.45
CA GLY A 162 5.76 5.92 11.50
C GLY A 162 6.13 4.56 12.10
N ILE A 163 6.54 4.54 13.37
CA ILE A 163 6.86 3.28 14.07
C ILE A 163 5.62 2.41 14.24
N ALA A 164 4.48 2.99 14.63
CA ALA A 164 3.23 2.24 14.71
C ALA A 164 2.78 1.75 13.33
N ALA A 165 2.98 2.53 12.27
CA ALA A 165 2.68 2.12 10.91
C ALA A 165 3.51 0.89 10.48
N THR A 166 4.78 0.80 10.88
CA THR A 166 5.62 -0.38 10.55
C THR A 166 5.18 -1.67 11.23
N LEU A 167 4.40 -1.58 12.31
CA LEU A 167 3.85 -2.75 12.99
C LEU A 167 2.58 -3.29 12.32
N LEU A 168 1.95 -2.50 11.45
CA LEU A 168 0.78 -2.88 10.69
C LEU A 168 1.21 -3.30 9.29
N ASP A 169 0.72 -4.45 8.82
CA ASP A 169 0.99 -4.87 7.45
C ASP A 169 0.39 -3.85 6.46
N GLY A 170 1.21 -3.35 5.53
CA GLY A 170 0.83 -2.23 4.65
C GLY A 170 0.51 -0.91 5.36
N GLY A 171 0.92 -0.76 6.62
CA GLY A 171 0.60 0.40 7.44
C GLY A 171 1.19 1.71 6.92
N ARG A 172 0.42 2.80 7.07
CA ARG A 172 0.85 4.17 6.74
C ARG A 172 0.49 5.13 7.86
N THR A 173 1.21 6.24 7.94
CA THR A 173 0.83 7.31 8.88
C THR A 173 -0.48 7.95 8.45
N ALA A 174 -1.30 8.41 9.40
CA ALA A 174 -2.55 9.13 9.12
C ALA A 174 -2.33 10.32 8.18
N HIS A 175 -1.21 11.04 8.37
CA HIS A 175 -0.79 12.13 7.51
C HIS A 175 -0.65 11.72 6.04
N SER A 176 0.00 10.59 5.75
CA SER A 176 0.19 10.10 4.37
C SER A 176 -1.05 9.39 3.82
N ALA A 177 -1.70 8.57 4.64
CA ALA A 177 -2.90 7.81 4.27
C ALA A 177 -4.07 8.74 3.93
N LEU A 178 -4.31 9.79 4.73
CA LEU A 178 -5.47 10.67 4.61
C LEU A 178 -5.15 12.07 4.06
N LYS A 179 -3.87 12.35 3.72
CA LYS A 179 -3.41 13.68 3.30
C LYS A 179 -3.80 14.78 4.29
N LEU A 180 -3.51 14.54 5.57
CA LEU A 180 -3.77 15.53 6.62
C LEU A 180 -2.87 16.76 6.42
N PRO A 181 -3.39 17.98 6.64
CA PRO A 181 -2.57 19.18 6.61
C PRO A 181 -1.57 19.17 7.78
N LEU A 182 -0.31 19.53 7.50
CA LEU A 182 0.75 19.61 8.52
C LEU A 182 0.65 20.87 9.37
N ASP A 183 0.07 21.94 8.81
CA ASP A 183 -0.09 23.23 9.48
C ASP A 183 -1.50 23.35 10.07
N LEU A 184 -1.69 22.73 11.24
CA LEU A 184 -2.95 22.75 11.99
C LEU A 184 -3.21 24.12 12.65
N ALA A 185 -2.20 24.98 12.77
CA ALA A 185 -2.31 26.29 13.42
C ALA A 185 -3.06 27.32 12.57
N ARG A 186 -3.20 27.07 11.26
CA ARG A 186 -3.86 27.98 10.30
C ARG A 186 -5.35 27.74 10.09
N SER A 187 -5.92 26.67 10.64
CA SER A 187 -7.33 26.33 10.46
C SER A 187 -7.91 25.74 11.73
N GLU A 188 -9.02 26.29 12.21
CA GLU A 188 -9.79 25.73 13.34
C GLU A 188 -10.42 24.37 12.99
N ASN A 189 -10.61 24.07 11.69
CA ASN A 189 -11.16 22.82 11.18
C ASN A 189 -10.29 22.29 10.03
N PRO A 190 -9.13 21.68 10.32
CA PRO A 190 -8.24 21.12 9.30
C PRO A 190 -8.95 19.98 8.57
N VAL A 191 -9.01 20.07 7.25
CA VAL A 191 -9.66 19.06 6.38
C VAL A 191 -8.62 18.27 5.60
N CYS A 192 -8.87 16.97 5.42
CA CYS A 192 -8.08 16.10 4.56
C CYS A 192 -8.02 16.64 3.12
N ASN A 193 -6.83 16.72 2.53
CA ASN A 193 -6.67 17.15 1.14
C ASN A 193 -6.94 16.00 0.15
N ILE A 194 -8.18 15.50 0.17
CA ILE A 194 -8.67 14.43 -0.70
C ILE A 194 -9.84 14.98 -1.52
N SER A 195 -9.64 15.16 -2.83
CA SER A 195 -10.71 15.60 -3.71
C SER A 195 -11.72 14.46 -3.95
N LYS A 196 -13.01 14.79 -4.07
CA LYS A 196 -14.11 13.82 -4.25
C LYS A 196 -13.92 12.89 -5.46
N GLY A 197 -13.23 13.37 -6.51
CA GLY A 197 -12.93 12.62 -7.73
C GLY A 197 -11.57 11.94 -7.74
N SER A 198 -10.77 12.04 -6.67
CA SER A 198 -9.46 11.40 -6.61
C SER A 198 -9.57 9.87 -6.50
N GLY A 199 -8.53 9.16 -6.96
CA GLY A 199 -8.39 7.71 -6.77
C GLY A 199 -8.53 7.30 -5.30
N LYS A 200 -7.91 8.07 -4.39
CA LYS A 200 -7.99 7.88 -2.95
C LYS A 200 -9.42 8.02 -2.39
N ALA A 201 -10.23 8.96 -2.88
CA ALA A 201 -11.63 9.06 -2.47
C ALA A 201 -12.45 7.83 -2.89
N GLN A 202 -12.21 7.29 -4.09
CA GLN A 202 -12.88 6.07 -4.53
C GLN A 202 -12.40 4.87 -3.72
N LEU A 203 -11.11 4.78 -3.44
CA LEU A 203 -10.54 3.75 -2.59
C LEU A 203 -11.21 3.71 -1.22
N LEU A 204 -11.34 4.86 -0.56
CA LEU A 204 -11.99 4.98 0.75
C LEU A 204 -13.48 4.60 0.69
N LYS A 205 -14.18 4.84 -0.43
CA LYS A 205 -15.57 4.40 -0.62
C LYS A 205 -15.71 2.89 -0.79
N THR A 206 -14.72 2.24 -1.40
CA THR A 206 -14.71 0.79 -1.65
C THR A 206 -14.07 -0.01 -0.52
N CYS A 207 -13.44 0.67 0.43
CA CYS A 207 -12.77 0.07 1.57
C CYS A 207 -13.76 -0.62 2.50
N LYS A 208 -13.39 -1.81 3.02
CA LYS A 208 -14.19 -2.58 3.98
C LYS A 208 -13.89 -2.21 5.42
N VAL A 209 -12.63 -1.85 5.71
CA VAL A 209 -12.22 -1.46 7.05
C VAL A 209 -11.07 -0.46 7.00
N ILE A 210 -11.13 0.53 7.90
CA ILE A 210 -10.03 1.43 8.20
C ILE A 210 -9.68 1.20 9.66
N VAL A 211 -8.42 0.85 9.93
CA VAL A 211 -7.87 0.66 11.28
C VAL A 211 -6.84 1.73 11.59
#